data_AF-A0A8D6XQX3-F1
#
_entry.id   AF-A0A8D6XQX3-F1
#
_cell.length_a   1.000
_cell.length_b   1.000
_cell.length_c   1.000
_cell.angle_alpha   90.00
_cell.angle_beta   90.00
_cell.angle_gamma   90.00
#
_symmetry.space_group_name_H-M   'P 1'
#
loop_
_entity.id
_entity.type
_entity.pdbx_description
1 polymer ?
#
loop_
_entity_poly.entity_id
_entity_poly.type
_entity_poly.pdbx_seq_one_letter_code
_entity_poly.pdbx_strand_id
1 'polypeptide(L)'
;MWFKDHRKNAYWRVHGLLPLFVMTAILPFLRPNALIELLIIAFSVGVMMKTFTGSQIENHPFMIFMTSGNYRRMLTALYYVIQGSKYQKEYRRQAVNYGFVVGSFVLGAVISSLLMRFIYIKSIWLITLSLFTIMVYYSSEVKRLGLKKTNL
;
A
#
# COMPACT_ATOMS: atom_id res chain seq x y z
N MET A 1 -4.95 -21.57 6.62
CA MET A 1 -5.89 -21.77 7.75
C MET A 1 -5.33 -21.27 9.09
N TRP A 2 -4.01 -21.06 9.27
CA TRP A 2 -3.40 -20.66 10.54
C TRP A 2 -3.31 -19.13 10.82
N PHE A 3 -3.48 -18.27 9.81
CA PHE A 3 -3.42 -16.80 9.97
C PHE A 3 -4.79 -16.09 10.13
N LYS A 4 -5.91 -16.82 10.12
CA LYS A 4 -7.25 -16.22 10.18
C LYS A 4 -7.57 -15.61 11.56
N ASP A 5 -6.79 -15.96 12.58
CA ASP A 5 -7.05 -15.62 13.98
C ASP A 5 -6.28 -14.38 14.50
N HIS A 6 -5.44 -13.76 13.65
CA HIS A 6 -4.70 -12.53 14.01
C HIS A 6 -5.52 -11.25 13.87
N ARG A 7 -6.80 -11.32 13.44
CA ARG A 7 -7.72 -10.17 13.49
C ARG A 7 -8.22 -9.83 14.91
N LYS A 8 -7.67 -10.48 15.95
CA LYS A 8 -7.99 -10.22 17.36
C LYS A 8 -7.25 -9.02 17.96
N ASN A 9 -6.15 -8.58 17.35
CA ASN A 9 -5.35 -7.44 17.83
C ASN A 9 -5.48 -6.25 16.86
N ALA A 10 -5.77 -5.06 17.39
CA ALA A 10 -5.90 -3.85 16.60
C ALA A 10 -4.60 -3.46 15.84
N TYR A 11 -3.43 -3.93 16.30
CA TYR A 11 -2.13 -3.68 15.68
C TYR A 11 -1.72 -4.71 14.60
N TRP A 12 -2.60 -5.64 14.21
CA TRP A 12 -2.23 -6.75 13.32
C TRP A 12 -1.59 -6.31 11.99
N ARG A 13 -2.00 -5.17 11.43
CA ARG A 13 -1.40 -4.61 10.20
C ARG A 13 0.06 -4.19 10.42
N VAL A 14 0.36 -3.61 11.58
CA VAL A 14 1.74 -3.24 11.94
C VAL A 14 2.60 -4.49 12.03
N HIS A 15 2.09 -5.54 12.67
CA HIS A 15 2.79 -6.83 12.74
C HIS A 15 2.98 -7.48 11.37
N GLY A 16 2.00 -7.35 10.48
CA GLY A 16 2.13 -7.78 9.08
C GLY A 16 3.19 -7.00 8.31
N LEU A 17 3.39 -5.71 8.59
CA LEU A 17 4.40 -4.87 7.93
C LEU A 17 5.80 -4.99 8.53
N LEU A 18 5.97 -5.53 9.75
CA LEU A 18 7.28 -5.66 10.40
C LEU A 18 8.31 -6.44 9.56
N PRO A 19 8.00 -7.62 8.99
CA PRO A 19 8.95 -8.35 8.15
C PRO A 19 9.41 -7.55 6.93
N LEU A 20 8.50 -6.80 6.30
CA LEU A 20 8.79 -5.91 5.17
C LEU A 20 9.75 -4.79 5.56
N PHE A 21 9.47 -4.13 6.69
CA PHE A 21 10.29 -3.04 7.20
C PHE A 21 11.71 -3.51 7.49
N VAL A 22 11.87 -4.65 8.17
CA VAL A 22 13.19 -5.22 8.51
C VAL A 22 13.96 -5.60 7.24
N MET A 23 13.31 -6.27 6.28
CA MET A 23 13.96 -6.68 5.03
C MET A 23 14.43 -5.49 4.20
N THR A 24 13.57 -4.47 4.03
CA THR A 24 13.93 -3.26 3.26
C THR A 24 15.01 -2.42 3.93
N ALA A 25 15.08 -2.42 5.27
CA ALA A 25 16.14 -1.75 6.01
C ALA A 25 17.51 -2.42 5.86
N ILE A 26 17.54 -3.76 5.87
CA ILE A 26 18.79 -4.55 5.83
C ILE A 26 19.31 -4.73 4.40
N LEU A 27 18.43 -4.76 3.39
CA LEU A 27 18.78 -5.09 2.01
C LEU A 27 19.97 -4.29 1.43
N PRO A 28 20.13 -2.98 1.66
CA PRO A 28 21.27 -2.21 1.14
C PRO A 28 22.63 -2.61 1.71
N PHE A 29 22.67 -3.37 2.81
CA PHE A 29 23.91 -3.88 3.41
C PHE A 29 24.30 -5.26 2.87
N LEU A 30 23.40 -5.95 2.17
CA LEU A 30 23.66 -7.25 1.57
C LEU A 30 24.33 -7.07 0.20
N ARG A 31 25.15 -8.05 -0.21
CA ARG A 31 25.70 -8.08 -1.56
C ARG A 31 24.56 -8.27 -2.57
N PRO A 32 24.49 -7.46 -3.65
CA PRO A 32 23.47 -7.61 -4.68
C PRO A 32 23.47 -9.04 -5.25
N ASN A 33 22.30 -9.68 -5.22
CA ASN A 33 22.10 -11.01 -5.79
C ASN A 33 20.67 -11.10 -6.32
N ALA A 34 20.55 -11.23 -7.64
CA ALA A 34 19.27 -11.21 -8.33
C ALA A 34 18.27 -12.25 -7.79
N LEU A 35 18.72 -13.45 -7.42
CA LEU A 35 17.83 -14.51 -6.89
C LEU A 35 17.26 -14.12 -5.52
N ILE A 36 18.10 -13.56 -4.64
CA ILE A 36 17.69 -13.12 -3.30
C ILE A 36 16.76 -11.91 -3.42
N GLU A 37 17.07 -10.95 -4.29
CA GLU A 37 16.23 -9.79 -4.55
C GLU A 37 14.86 -10.18 -5.08
N LEU A 38 14.79 -11.11 -6.04
CA LEU A 38 13.53 -11.66 -6.57
C LEU A 38 12.68 -12.29 -5.46
N LEU A 39 13.27 -13.11 -4.59
CA LEU A 39 12.57 -13.73 -3.48
C LEU A 39 12.05 -12.68 -2.48
N ILE A 40 12.86 -11.67 -2.16
CA ILE A 40 12.48 -10.59 -1.24
C ILE A 40 11.35 -9.76 -1.85
N ILE A 41 11.41 -9.42 -3.13
CA ILE A 41 10.35 -8.67 -3.83
C ILE A 41 9.06 -9.50 -3.83
N ALA A 42 9.12 -10.78 -4.24
CA ALA A 42 7.95 -11.65 -4.30
C ALA A 42 7.29 -11.83 -2.91
N PHE A 43 8.09 -12.08 -1.88
CA PHE A 43 7.61 -12.14 -0.50
C PHE A 43 6.99 -10.81 -0.07
N SER A 44 7.64 -9.69 -0.41
CA SER A 44 7.18 -8.35 -0.06
C SER A 44 5.82 -8.03 -0.66
N VAL A 45 5.64 -8.33 -1.95
CA VAL A 45 4.37 -8.18 -2.65
C VAL A 45 3.28 -9.00 -1.95
N GLY A 46 3.57 -10.25 -1.61
CA GLY A 46 2.63 -11.13 -0.92
C GLY A 46 2.19 -10.58 0.44
N VAL A 47 3.13 -10.10 1.26
CA VAL A 47 2.84 -9.51 2.57
C VAL A 47 2.03 -8.22 2.43
N MET A 48 2.37 -7.33 1.49
CA MET A 48 1.61 -6.10 1.24
C MET A 48 0.19 -6.40 0.77
N MET A 49 0.03 -7.30 -0.20
CA MET A 49 -1.29 -7.70 -0.70
C MET A 49 -2.15 -8.26 0.42
N LYS A 50 -1.62 -9.14 1.27
CA LYS A 50 -2.35 -9.69 2.42
C LYS A 50 -2.73 -8.62 3.44
N THR A 51 -1.79 -7.75 3.81
CA THR A 51 -1.98 -6.74 4.86
C THR A 51 -3.06 -5.74 4.51
N PHE A 52 -3.13 -5.36 3.23
CA PHE A 52 -4.09 -4.38 2.73
C PHE A 52 -5.27 -5.01 1.97
N THR A 53 -5.43 -6.34 2.00
CA THR A 53 -6.60 -7.00 1.40
C THR A 53 -7.88 -6.44 2.01
N GLY A 54 -8.85 -6.09 1.16
CA GLY A 54 -10.15 -5.56 1.59
C GLY A 54 -10.12 -4.10 2.06
N SER A 55 -9.03 -3.36 1.80
CA SER A 55 -9.00 -1.92 2.08
C SER A 55 -9.93 -1.18 1.10
N GLN A 56 -10.60 -0.15 1.60
CA GLN A 56 -11.63 0.59 0.87
C GLN A 56 -11.40 2.10 0.95
N ILE A 57 -11.78 2.81 -0.11
CA ILE A 57 -11.90 4.27 -0.16
C ILE A 57 -13.37 4.59 -0.38
N GLU A 58 -13.99 5.36 0.51
CA GLU A 58 -15.41 5.77 0.40
C GLU A 58 -16.36 4.59 0.10
N ASN A 59 -16.13 3.43 0.72
CA ASN A 59 -16.85 2.15 0.56
C ASN A 59 -16.53 1.32 -0.68
N HIS A 60 -15.67 1.79 -1.59
CA HIS A 60 -15.24 1.01 -2.74
C HIS A 60 -13.88 0.34 -2.48
N PRO A 61 -13.71 -0.95 -2.81
CA PRO A 61 -12.43 -1.62 -2.62
C PRO A 61 -11.34 -0.98 -3.49
N PHE A 62 -10.16 -0.78 -2.91
CA PHE A 62 -8.98 -0.32 -3.61
C PHE A 62 -7.85 -1.34 -3.46
N MET A 63 -7.04 -1.44 -4.52
CA MET A 63 -5.90 -2.36 -4.55
C MET A 63 -4.61 -1.57 -4.36
N ILE A 64 -3.87 -1.80 -3.28
CA ILE A 64 -2.64 -1.02 -3.01
C ILE A 64 -1.50 -1.30 -4.00
N PHE A 65 -1.44 -2.52 -4.54
CA PHE A 65 -0.30 -2.99 -5.34
C PHE A 65 -0.64 -3.23 -6.82
N MET A 66 -1.91 -3.51 -7.15
CA MET A 66 -2.36 -3.76 -8.53
C MET A 66 -3.08 -2.53 -9.10
N THR A 67 -2.30 -1.56 -9.58
CA THR A 67 -2.77 -0.27 -10.10
C THR A 67 -3.76 -0.41 -11.26
N SER A 68 -3.67 -1.48 -12.06
CA SER A 68 -4.58 -1.74 -13.19
C SER A 68 -6.05 -1.82 -12.77
N GLY A 69 -6.33 -2.42 -11.61
CA GLY A 69 -7.69 -2.50 -11.07
C GLY A 69 -8.26 -1.14 -10.68
N ASN A 70 -7.43 -0.29 -10.08
CA ASN A 70 -7.81 1.09 -9.71
C ASN A 70 -7.96 1.97 -10.95
N TYR A 71 -7.08 1.80 -11.94
CA TYR A 71 -7.11 2.51 -13.22
C TYR A 71 -8.40 2.22 -13.99
N ARG A 72 -8.78 0.94 -14.10
CA ARG A 72 -10.07 0.56 -14.72
C ARG A 72 -11.25 1.25 -14.04
N ARG A 73 -11.28 1.25 -12.70
CA ARG A 73 -12.35 1.90 -11.91
C ARG A 73 -12.38 3.41 -12.13
N MET A 74 -11.23 4.07 -12.18
CA MET A 74 -11.10 5.49 -12.51
C MET A 74 -11.72 5.80 -13.87
N LEU A 75 -11.36 5.03 -14.91
CA LEU A 75 -11.88 5.23 -16.26
C LEU A 75 -13.39 4.97 -16.33
N THR A 76 -13.89 3.91 -15.67
CA THR A 76 -15.32 3.62 -15.62
C THR A 76 -16.09 4.75 -14.93
N ALA A 77 -15.59 5.26 -13.81
CA ALA A 77 -16.21 6.38 -13.12
C ALA A 77 -16.20 7.66 -13.97
N LEU A 78 -15.09 7.95 -14.65
CA LEU A 78 -14.98 9.08 -15.57
C LEU A 78 -15.96 8.96 -16.75
N TYR A 79 -16.10 7.76 -17.34
CA TYR A 79 -17.06 7.49 -18.40
C TYR A 79 -18.49 7.80 -17.97
N TYR A 80 -18.92 7.36 -16.79
CA TYR A 80 -20.26 7.65 -16.28
C TYR A 80 -20.51 9.14 -15.97
N VAL A 81 -19.46 9.88 -15.59
CA VAL A 81 -19.55 11.34 -15.43
C VAL A 81 -19.82 12.01 -16.79
N ILE A 82 -19.05 11.63 -17.82
CA ILE A 82 -19.19 12.17 -19.18
C ILE A 82 -20.56 11.82 -19.78
N GLN A 83 -21.07 10.61 -19.53
CA GLN A 83 -22.36 10.14 -20.05
C GLN A 83 -23.58 10.82 -19.40
N GLY A 84 -23.41 11.66 -18.36
CA GLY A 84 -24.55 12.33 -17.74
C GLY A 84 -25.36 11.44 -16.77
N SER A 85 -24.76 10.42 -16.18
CA SER A 85 -25.47 9.48 -15.29
C SER A 85 -26.09 10.17 -14.06
N LYS A 86 -27.24 9.66 -13.58
CA LYS A 86 -28.02 10.21 -12.45
C LYS A 86 -27.20 10.45 -11.16
N TYR A 87 -26.06 9.77 -10.98
CA TYR A 87 -25.17 9.88 -9.82
C TYR A 87 -23.82 10.57 -10.11
N GLN A 88 -23.80 11.60 -10.96
CA GLN A 88 -22.54 12.28 -11.37
C GLN A 88 -21.62 12.69 -10.20
N LYS A 89 -22.19 13.16 -9.08
CA LYS A 89 -21.39 13.62 -7.92
C LYS A 89 -20.58 12.50 -7.28
N GLU A 90 -21.14 11.30 -7.19
CA GLU A 90 -20.47 10.13 -6.61
C GLU A 90 -19.40 9.58 -7.55
N TYR A 91 -19.74 9.42 -8.84
CA TYR A 91 -18.77 8.99 -9.84
C TYR A 91 -17.60 9.98 -10.00
N ARG A 92 -17.85 11.28 -9.90
CA ARG A 92 -16.78 12.29 -9.91
C ARG A 92 -15.83 12.13 -8.71
N ARG A 93 -16.36 11.87 -7.51
CA ARG A 93 -15.53 11.59 -6.33
C ARG A 93 -14.72 10.31 -6.51
N GLN A 94 -15.33 9.24 -7.01
CA GLN A 94 -14.61 8.00 -7.29
C GLN A 94 -13.50 8.21 -8.32
N ALA A 95 -13.78 8.92 -9.42
CA ALA A 95 -12.78 9.22 -10.46
C ALA A 95 -11.60 10.02 -9.89
N VAL A 96 -11.86 11.04 -9.07
CA VAL A 96 -10.81 11.83 -8.41
C VAL A 96 -10.01 10.98 -7.42
N ASN A 97 -10.67 10.20 -6.56
CA ASN A 97 -10.02 9.38 -5.55
C ASN A 97 -9.13 8.29 -6.17
N TYR A 98 -9.66 7.54 -7.14
CA TYR A 98 -8.87 6.54 -7.86
C TYR A 98 -7.80 7.19 -8.74
N GLY A 99 -8.07 8.38 -9.28
CA GLY A 99 -7.08 9.19 -10.00
C GLY A 99 -5.89 9.58 -9.12
N PHE A 100 -6.13 10.02 -7.88
CA PHE A 100 -5.06 10.28 -6.92
C PHE A 100 -4.25 9.03 -6.60
N VAL A 101 -4.89 7.87 -6.44
CA VAL A 101 -4.19 6.61 -6.18
C VAL A 101 -3.29 6.23 -7.36
N VAL A 102 -3.81 6.25 -8.58
CA VAL A 102 -3.04 5.92 -9.79
C VAL A 102 -1.93 6.94 -10.02
N GLY A 103 -2.22 8.23 -9.89
CA GLY A 103 -1.25 9.31 -10.05
C GLY A 103 -0.11 9.22 -9.04
N SER A 104 -0.42 8.96 -7.77
CA SER A 104 0.60 8.79 -6.72
C SER A 104 1.50 7.58 -6.98
N PHE A 105 0.95 6.49 -7.53
CA PHE A 105 1.74 5.33 -7.92
C PHE A 105 2.73 5.66 -9.05
N VAL A 106 2.26 6.33 -10.12
CA VAL A 106 3.11 6.72 -11.25
C VAL A 106 4.19 7.70 -10.79
N LEU A 107 3.82 8.72 -10.02
CA LEU A 107 4.78 9.68 -9.45
C LEU A 107 5.81 8.97 -8.57
N GLY A 108 5.39 8.04 -7.72
CA GLY A 108 6.29 7.24 -6.89
C GLY A 108 7.28 6.42 -7.72
N ALA A 109 6.83 5.81 -8.82
CA ALA A 109 7.69 5.05 -9.73
C ALA A 109 8.72 5.94 -10.45
N VAL A 110 8.29 7.12 -10.93
CA VAL A 110 9.17 8.10 -11.57
C VAL A 110 10.23 8.61 -10.59
N ILE A 111 9.81 9.03 -9.39
CA ILE A 111 10.72 9.49 -8.34
C ILE A 111 11.71 8.37 -7.97
N SER A 112 11.23 7.15 -7.78
CA SER A 112 12.09 6.00 -7.43
C SER A 112 13.11 5.68 -8.53
N SER A 113 12.70 5.74 -9.81
CA SER A 113 13.59 5.56 -10.96
C SER A 113 14.68 6.64 -11.02
N LEU A 114 14.31 7.90 -10.77
CA LEU A 114 15.28 9.00 -10.71
C LEU A 114 16.26 8.82 -9.54
N LEU A 115 15.78 8.45 -8.36
CA LEU A 115 16.64 8.22 -7.19
C LEU A 115 17.60 7.05 -7.41
N MET A 116 17.16 5.99 -8.08
CA MET A 116 18.01 4.83 -8.41
C MET A 116 19.23 5.24 -9.23
N ARG A 117 19.12 6.28 -10.06
CA ARG A 117 20.25 6.83 -10.84
C ARG A 117 21.32 7.49 -9.96
N PHE A 118 20.93 8.08 -8.82
CA PHE A 118 21.84 8.85 -7.96
C PHE A 118 22.37 8.04 -6.77
N ILE A 119 21.50 7.29 -6.10
CA ILE A 119 21.77 6.69 -4.79
C ILE A 119 21.78 5.14 -4.88
N TYR A 120 21.57 4.58 -6.08
CA TYR A 120 21.56 3.14 -6.37
C TYR A 120 20.68 2.37 -5.37
N ILE A 121 21.17 1.25 -4.82
CA ILE A 121 20.47 0.38 -3.88
C ILE A 121 20.01 1.09 -2.60
N LYS A 122 20.68 2.17 -2.18
CA LYS A 122 20.28 2.94 -0.98
C LYS A 122 18.94 3.66 -1.16
N SER A 123 18.44 3.80 -2.39
CA SER A 123 17.10 4.35 -2.67
C SER A 123 15.98 3.54 -2.00
N ILE A 124 16.22 2.27 -1.66
CA ILE A 124 15.28 1.40 -0.94
C ILE A 124 14.94 1.96 0.46
N TRP A 125 15.78 2.80 1.05
CA TRP A 125 15.46 3.46 2.31
C TRP A 125 14.27 4.42 2.23
N LEU A 126 13.93 4.93 1.05
CA LEU A 126 12.68 5.69 0.86
C LEU A 126 11.46 4.81 1.16
N ILE A 127 11.48 3.55 0.74
CA ILE A 127 10.43 2.57 1.05
C ILE A 127 10.42 2.27 2.56
N THR A 128 11.61 2.10 3.16
CA THR A 128 11.75 1.85 4.60
C THR A 128 11.15 2.99 5.43
N LEU A 129 11.44 4.24 5.06
CA LEU A 129 10.89 5.44 5.71
C LEU A 129 9.37 5.54 5.54
N SER A 130 8.86 5.20 4.35
CA SER A 130 7.43 5.20 4.07
C SER A 130 6.69 4.15 4.90
N LEU A 131 7.24 2.94 5.00
CA LEU A 131 6.72 1.87 5.86
C LEU A 131 6.71 2.28 7.33
N PHE A 132 7.80 2.88 7.80
CA PHE A 132 7.89 3.41 9.17
C PHE A 132 6.79 4.43 9.45
N THR A 133 6.59 5.38 8.53
CA THR A 133 5.55 6.41 8.64
C THR A 133 4.15 5.80 8.73
N ILE A 134 3.84 4.82 7.87
CA ILE A 134 2.55 4.10 7.89
C ILE A 134 2.37 3.34 9.20
N MET A 135 3.41 2.67 9.70
CA MET A 135 3.35 1.92 10.96
C MET A 135 3.11 2.84 12.16
N VAL A 136 3.79 4.00 12.21
CA VAL A 136 3.59 5.01 13.26
C VAL A 136 2.19 5.61 13.18
N TYR A 137 1.74 5.97 11.98
CA TYR A 137 0.40 6.51 11.76
C TYR A 137 -0.67 5.52 12.21
N TYR A 138 -0.59 4.26 11.77
CA TYR A 138 -1.57 3.24 12.12
C TYR A 138 -1.55 2.93 13.63
N SER A 139 -0.37 2.88 14.24
CA SER A 139 -0.25 2.69 15.69
C SER A 139 -0.88 3.84 16.48
N SER A 140 -0.69 5.08 16.00
CA SER A 140 -1.28 6.28 16.59
C SER A 140 -2.80 6.29 16.43
N GLU A 141 -3.30 5.86 15.28
CA GLU A 141 -4.73 5.74 15.01
C GLU A 141 -5.40 4.69 15.92
N VAL A 142 -4.77 3.52 16.06
CA VAL A 142 -5.23 2.48 16.99
C VAL A 142 -5.27 2.98 18.43
N LYS A 143 -4.25 3.74 18.85
CA LYS A 143 -4.19 4.36 20.18
C LYS A 143 -5.27 5.43 20.35
N ARG A 144 -5.49 6.28 19.33
CA ARG A 144 -6.51 7.35 19.32
C ARG A 144 -7.92 6.79 19.43
N LEU A 145 -8.21 5.70 18.71
CA LEU A 145 -9.51 5.04 18.73
C LEU A 145 -9.73 4.17 19.98
N GLY A 146 -8.76 4.11 20.91
CA GLY A 146 -8.86 3.33 22.14
C GLY A 146 -9.09 1.83 21.90
N LEU A 147 -8.72 1.32 20.72
CA LEU A 147 -9.00 -0.06 20.35
C LEU A 147 -8.17 -1.00 21.24
N LYS A 148 -8.85 -1.90 21.95
CA LYS A 148 -8.21 -2.85 22.87
C LYS A 148 -7.15 -3.68 22.14
N LYS A 149 -6.02 -3.92 22.82
CA LYS A 149 -4.91 -4.78 22.35
C LYS A 149 -5.33 -6.26 22.21
N THR A 150 -6.45 -6.64 22.80
CA THR A 150 -7.02 -7.99 22.84
C THR A 150 -8.54 -7.92 23.01
N ASN A 151 -9.29 -8.72 22.24
CA ASN A 151 -10.66 -9.13 22.62
C ASN A 151 -10.59 -10.26 23.64
N LEU A 152 -10.06 -9.95 24.83
CA LEU A 152 -10.21 -10.68 26.08
C LEU A 152 -10.50 -9.63 27.16
#